data_AF-A0A0U2P1N2-F1
#
_entry.id   AF-A0A0U2P1N2-F1
#
_cell.length_a   1.000
_cell.length_b   1.000
_cell.length_c   1.000
_cell.angle_alpha   90.00
_cell.angle_beta   90.00
_cell.angle_gamma   90.00
#
_symmetry.space_group_name_H-M   'P 1'
#
loop_
_entity.id
_entity.type
_entity.pdbx_description
1 polymer ?
#
loop_
_entity_poly.entity_id
_entity_poly.type
_entity_poly.pdbx_seq_one_letter_code
_entity_poly.pdbx_strand_id
1 'polypeptide(L)'
;MKKKTEIGLIKMKQKPQTLVNLEKGRYFKSSYEYYKEWMDRYKDTPEREIPIMERVGIYCMVYSMLEDRLETFWWNCSFIHKWDVIPSVDNPRLKRPPKRKEWEKRIIPKKIRQTGSYANQLEKNGKITKELKTRLNRSDDDRREIIHRNMFNMKDVTKDHIEELIDLFREFDKLLKKHKKKHSDKFEKS
;
A
#
# COMPACT_ATOMS: atom_id res chain seq x y z
N MET A 1 -18.78 -4.49 45.00
CA MET A 1 -18.02 -3.62 44.08
C MET A 1 -18.00 -4.25 42.69
N LYS A 2 -18.51 -3.55 41.66
CA LYS A 2 -18.52 -4.01 40.26
C LYS A 2 -17.09 -4.04 39.71
N LYS A 3 -16.63 -5.18 39.20
CA LYS A 3 -15.36 -5.30 38.46
C LYS A 3 -15.50 -4.53 37.15
N LYS A 4 -14.64 -3.52 36.94
CA LYS A 4 -14.49 -2.83 35.67
C LYS A 4 -14.09 -3.84 34.59
N THR A 5 -14.87 -3.92 33.53
CA THR A 5 -14.53 -4.67 32.33
C THR A 5 -13.37 -3.94 31.64
N GLU A 6 -12.16 -4.50 31.70
CA GLU A 6 -11.01 -3.98 30.97
C GLU A 6 -11.22 -4.16 29.46
N ILE A 7 -11.53 -3.06 28.78
CA ILE A 7 -11.51 -2.98 27.31
C ILE A 7 -10.04 -2.73 26.92
N GLY A 8 -9.46 -3.59 26.07
CA GLY A 8 -8.25 -3.22 25.33
C GLY A 8 -7.04 -4.15 25.37
N LEU A 9 -7.13 -5.40 25.81
CA LEU A 9 -6.04 -6.36 25.58
C LEU A 9 -6.21 -7.05 24.23
N ILE A 10 -5.63 -6.47 23.17
CA ILE A 10 -5.32 -7.20 21.93
C ILE A 10 -4.29 -8.27 22.30
N LYS A 11 -4.75 -9.49 22.58
CA LYS A 11 -3.89 -10.67 22.72
C LYS A 11 -3.21 -10.94 21.38
N MET A 12 -2.07 -10.30 21.13
CA MET A 12 -1.20 -10.62 20.00
C MET A 12 -0.56 -12.00 20.19
N LYS A 13 -1.33 -13.07 19.97
CA LYS A 13 -0.82 -14.45 19.86
C LYS A 13 -0.70 -14.94 18.42
N GLN A 14 -1.06 -14.12 17.42
CA GLN A 14 -0.92 -14.47 16.01
C GLN A 14 -0.31 -13.30 15.25
N LYS A 15 0.58 -13.61 14.29
CA LYS A 15 1.15 -12.64 13.33
C LYS A 15 0.01 -11.79 12.75
N PRO A 16 0.24 -10.50 12.44
CA PRO A 16 -0.77 -9.67 11.78
C PRO A 16 -1.29 -10.44 10.57
N GLN A 17 -2.57 -10.82 10.64
CA GLN A 17 -3.17 -11.77 9.72
C GLN A 17 -3.00 -11.24 8.29
N THR A 18 -2.52 -12.09 7.40
CA THR A 18 -2.56 -11.81 5.97
C THR A 18 -4.04 -11.77 5.58
N LEU A 19 -4.63 -10.57 5.50
CA LEU A 19 -6.03 -10.39 5.14
C LEU A 19 -6.32 -11.11 3.81
N VAL A 20 -7.39 -11.89 3.76
CA VAL A 20 -7.83 -12.52 2.50
C VAL A 20 -8.35 -11.45 1.53
N ASN A 21 -8.37 -11.72 0.23
CA ASN A 21 -8.71 -10.72 -0.80
C ASN A 21 -10.07 -10.03 -0.57
N LEU A 22 -11.05 -10.74 -0.03
CA LEU A 22 -12.40 -10.21 0.25
C LEU A 22 -12.40 -9.24 1.45
N GLU A 23 -11.66 -9.57 2.51
CA GLU A 23 -11.47 -8.72 3.69
C GLU A 23 -10.65 -7.48 3.35
N LYS A 24 -9.61 -7.62 2.51
CA LYS A 24 -8.88 -6.49 1.94
C LYS A 24 -9.81 -5.54 1.16
N GLY A 25 -10.71 -6.09 0.34
CA GLY A 25 -11.69 -5.30 -0.39
C GLY A 25 -12.63 -4.49 0.51
N ARG A 26 -13.14 -5.11 1.59
CA ARG A 26 -13.97 -4.44 2.61
C ARG A 26 -13.18 -3.41 3.41
N TYR A 27 -11.94 -3.74 3.78
CA TYR A 27 -11.02 -2.81 4.44
C TYR A 27 -10.74 -1.58 3.58
N PHE A 28 -10.50 -1.73 2.28
CA PHE A 28 -10.27 -0.58 1.40
C PHE A 28 -11.51 0.29 1.20
N LYS A 29 -12.69 -0.32 1.10
CA LYS A 29 -13.94 0.44 1.00
C LYS A 29 -14.19 1.27 2.26
N SER A 30 -14.13 0.62 3.43
CA SER A 30 -14.31 1.28 4.73
C SER A 30 -13.22 2.32 5.02
N SER A 31 -11.96 2.05 4.68
CA SER A 31 -10.86 3.00 4.85
C SER A 31 -11.01 4.23 3.94
N TYR A 32 -11.49 4.05 2.71
CA TYR A 32 -11.74 5.16 1.80
C TYR A 32 -12.96 6.01 2.23
N GLU A 33 -14.02 5.35 2.72
CA GLU A 33 -15.18 6.03 3.31
C GLU A 33 -14.77 6.83 4.54
N TYR A 34 -13.99 6.23 5.45
CA TYR A 34 -13.45 6.91 6.62
C TYR A 34 -12.56 8.10 6.27
N TYR A 35 -11.68 7.98 5.27
CA TYR A 35 -10.90 9.10 4.74
C TYR A 35 -11.80 10.24 4.24
N LYS A 36 -12.86 9.93 3.48
CA LYS A 36 -13.79 10.95 2.98
C LYS A 36 -14.52 11.67 4.11
N GLU A 37 -15.06 10.91 5.05
CA GLU A 37 -15.73 11.49 6.24
C GLU A 37 -14.78 12.39 7.03
N TRP A 38 -13.51 11.98 7.15
CA TRP A 38 -12.48 12.78 7.81
C TRP A 38 -12.18 14.07 7.05
N MET A 39 -12.02 14.01 5.73
CA MET A 39 -11.82 15.19 4.88
C MET A 39 -13.00 16.14 4.94
N ASP A 40 -14.23 15.62 4.87
CA ASP A 40 -15.45 16.43 4.95
C ASP A 40 -15.59 17.10 6.33
N ARG A 41 -15.27 16.37 7.41
CA ARG A 41 -15.30 16.89 8.78
C ARG A 41 -14.31 18.03 8.98
N TYR A 42 -13.09 17.89 8.47
CA TYR A 42 -12.00 18.83 8.72
C TYR A 42 -11.73 19.77 7.55
N LYS A 43 -12.61 19.83 6.55
CA LYS A 43 -12.41 20.63 5.33
C LYS A 43 -12.02 22.07 5.64
N ASP A 44 -12.82 22.73 6.47
CA ASP A 44 -12.65 24.15 6.83
C ASP A 44 -11.91 24.32 8.18
N THR A 45 -11.47 23.23 8.81
CA THR A 45 -10.72 23.28 10.07
C THR A 45 -9.25 23.61 9.82
N PRO A 46 -8.68 24.65 10.47
CA PRO A 46 -7.26 24.94 10.43
C PRO A 46 -6.43 23.73 10.86
N GLU A 47 -5.34 23.45 10.17
CA GLU A 47 -4.58 22.21 10.38
C GLU A 47 -4.09 22.02 11.84
N ARG A 48 -3.71 23.12 12.50
CA ARG A 48 -3.28 23.13 13.91
C ARG A 48 -4.36 22.68 14.90
N GLU A 49 -5.63 22.74 14.51
CA GLU A 49 -6.79 22.38 15.32
C GLU A 49 -7.20 20.91 15.11
N ILE A 50 -6.61 20.24 14.12
CA ILE A 50 -6.88 18.84 13.84
C ILE A 50 -6.01 17.96 14.74
N PRO A 51 -6.58 16.98 15.47
CA PRO A 51 -5.81 16.10 16.32
C PRO A 51 -4.68 15.40 15.56
N ILE A 52 -3.44 15.55 16.05
CA ILE A 52 -2.24 14.99 15.41
C ILE A 52 -2.37 13.48 15.19
N MET A 53 -2.86 12.75 16.20
CA MET A 53 -3.02 11.31 16.12
C MET A 53 -4.04 10.88 15.06
N GLU A 54 -5.08 11.69 14.82
CA GLU A 54 -6.04 11.44 13.74
C GLU A 54 -5.38 11.66 12.38
N ARG A 55 -4.61 12.75 12.20
CA ARG A 55 -3.85 13.01 10.96
C ARG A 55 -2.89 11.87 10.63
N VAL A 56 -2.08 11.46 11.61
CA VAL A 56 -1.14 10.33 11.47
C VAL A 56 -1.88 9.03 11.19
N GLY A 57 -3.00 8.79 11.87
CA GLY A 57 -3.83 7.60 11.66
C GLY A 57 -4.37 7.50 10.24
N ILE A 58 -4.94 8.60 9.72
CA ILE A 58 -5.41 8.69 8.33
C ILE A 58 -4.26 8.52 7.36
N TYR A 59 -3.14 9.20 7.56
CA TYR A 59 -1.96 9.07 6.72
C TYR A 59 -1.48 7.62 6.63
N CYS A 60 -1.31 6.93 7.77
CA CYS A 60 -0.88 5.53 7.81
C CYS A 60 -1.87 4.60 7.10
N MET A 61 -3.17 4.85 7.29
CA MET A 61 -4.24 4.10 6.65
C MET A 61 -4.17 4.26 5.13
N VAL A 62 -4.17 5.49 4.62
CA VAL A 62 -4.10 5.78 3.18
C VAL A 62 -2.82 5.22 2.57
N TYR A 63 -1.67 5.37 3.25
CA TYR A 63 -0.40 4.81 2.80
C TYR A 63 -0.49 3.29 2.63
N SER A 64 -1.11 2.59 3.58
CA SER A 64 -1.33 1.14 3.51
C SER A 64 -2.20 0.76 2.29
N MET A 65 -3.16 1.61 1.91
CA MET A 65 -3.96 1.42 0.68
C MET A 65 -3.12 1.58 -0.58
N LEU A 66 -2.26 2.61 -0.61
CA LEU A 66 -1.32 2.86 -1.70
C LEU A 66 -0.36 1.68 -1.87
N GLU A 67 0.24 1.18 -0.79
CA GLU A 67 1.17 0.04 -0.83
C GLU A 67 0.51 -1.22 -1.39
N ASP A 68 -0.73 -1.54 -0.99
CA ASP A 68 -1.44 -2.71 -1.54
C ASP A 68 -1.72 -2.56 -3.03
N ARG A 69 -2.11 -1.37 -3.50
CA ARG A 69 -2.34 -1.13 -4.94
C ARG A 69 -1.05 -1.21 -5.74
N LEU A 70 0.03 -0.61 -5.24
CA LEU A 70 1.34 -0.69 -5.85
C LEU A 70 1.84 -2.14 -5.94
N GLU A 71 1.81 -2.89 -4.83
CA GLU A 71 2.20 -4.30 -4.78
C GLU A 71 1.36 -5.12 -5.77
N THR A 72 0.04 -4.92 -5.78
CA THR A 72 -0.86 -5.62 -6.69
C THR A 72 -0.53 -5.33 -8.15
N PHE A 73 -0.30 -4.06 -8.50
CA PHE A 73 0.03 -3.67 -9.86
C PHE A 73 1.37 -4.24 -10.31
N TRP A 74 2.39 -4.13 -9.46
CA TRP A 74 3.69 -4.74 -9.70
C TRP A 74 3.60 -6.26 -9.86
N TRP A 75 2.83 -6.94 -9.00
CA TRP A 75 2.70 -8.39 -9.03
C TRP A 75 2.00 -8.89 -10.29
N ASN A 76 0.93 -8.21 -10.70
CA ASN A 76 0.25 -8.47 -11.97
C ASN A 76 1.17 -8.24 -13.17
N CYS A 77 1.91 -7.13 -13.18
CA CYS A 77 2.88 -6.87 -14.24
C CYS A 77 3.95 -7.97 -14.30
N SER A 78 4.49 -8.35 -13.14
CA SER A 78 5.54 -9.36 -13.03
C SER A 78 5.10 -10.72 -13.58
N PHE A 79 3.86 -11.13 -13.28
CA PHE A 79 3.30 -12.38 -13.80
C PHE A 79 2.98 -12.34 -15.29
N ILE A 80 2.33 -11.26 -15.76
CA ILE A 80 1.84 -11.13 -17.15
C ILE A 80 2.99 -10.91 -18.13
N HIS A 81 3.97 -10.09 -17.74
CA HIS A 81 5.12 -9.73 -18.56
C HIS A 81 6.36 -10.57 -18.26
N LYS A 82 6.23 -11.59 -17.41
CA LYS A 82 7.27 -12.57 -17.09
C LYS A 82 8.57 -11.93 -16.59
N TRP A 83 8.45 -11.03 -15.61
CA TRP A 83 9.63 -10.38 -15.01
C TRP A 83 10.34 -11.30 -14.01
N ASP A 84 11.67 -11.32 -14.07
CA ASP A 84 12.51 -12.11 -13.17
C ASP A 84 12.60 -11.49 -11.78
N VAL A 85 11.57 -11.70 -10.97
CA VAL A 85 11.42 -11.09 -9.64
C VAL A 85 11.54 -12.07 -8.49
N ILE A 86 11.31 -13.37 -8.72
CA ILE A 86 11.39 -14.39 -7.69
C ILE A 86 12.80 -14.99 -7.67
N PRO A 87 13.58 -14.79 -6.60
CA PRO A 87 14.89 -15.42 -6.47
C PRO A 87 14.76 -16.94 -6.33
N SER A 88 15.71 -17.67 -6.87
CA SER A 88 15.85 -19.10 -6.60
C SER A 88 16.22 -19.34 -5.14
N VAL A 89 15.81 -20.49 -4.61
CA VAL A 89 16.15 -20.92 -3.25
C VAL A 89 17.66 -21.13 -3.13
N ASP A 90 18.28 -21.72 -4.15
CA ASP A 90 19.68 -22.13 -4.15
C ASP A 90 20.63 -20.98 -4.48
N ASN A 91 20.20 -20.06 -5.34
CA ASN A 91 21.01 -18.92 -5.74
C ASN A 91 20.14 -17.65 -5.93
N PRO A 92 20.24 -16.67 -5.01
CA PRO A 92 19.48 -15.42 -5.11
C PRO A 92 19.79 -14.57 -6.35
N ARG A 93 20.92 -14.82 -7.03
CA ARG A 93 21.26 -14.14 -8.30
C ARG A 93 20.45 -14.68 -9.47
N LEU A 94 20.00 -15.94 -9.39
CA LEU A 94 19.08 -16.52 -10.36
C LEU A 94 17.67 -16.11 -9.98
N LYS A 95 17.01 -15.39 -10.88
CA LYS A 95 15.63 -14.95 -10.70
C LYS A 95 14.76 -15.54 -11.79
N ARG A 96 13.48 -15.70 -11.48
CA ARG A 96 12.47 -16.21 -12.41
C ARG A 96 11.16 -15.45 -12.28
N PRO A 97 10.25 -15.61 -13.24
CA PRO A 97 8.91 -15.08 -13.13
C PRO A 97 8.07 -15.79 -12.06
N PRO A 98 7.02 -15.13 -11.55
CA PRO A 98 6.03 -15.78 -10.70
C PRO A 98 5.34 -16.93 -11.45
N LYS A 99 5.20 -18.08 -10.80
CA LYS A 99 4.33 -19.16 -11.28
C LYS A 99 2.88 -18.77 -11.06
N ARG A 100 1.97 -19.36 -11.84
CA ARG A 100 0.53 -19.09 -11.72
C ARG A 100 -0.02 -19.29 -10.30
N LYS A 101 0.28 -20.43 -9.69
CA LYS A 101 -0.15 -20.74 -8.31
C LYS A 101 0.38 -19.72 -7.29
N GLU A 102 1.60 -19.21 -7.50
CA GLU A 102 2.18 -18.16 -6.64
C GLU A 102 1.47 -16.83 -6.87
N TRP A 103 1.18 -16.51 -8.14
CA TRP A 103 0.48 -15.29 -8.52
C TRP A 103 -0.94 -15.24 -7.92
N GLU A 104 -1.74 -16.28 -8.13
CA GLU A 104 -3.12 -16.42 -7.63
C GLU A 104 -3.21 -16.33 -6.10
N LYS A 105 -2.30 -17.04 -5.41
CA LYS A 105 -2.25 -17.07 -3.94
C LYS A 105 -1.48 -15.89 -3.33
N ARG A 106 -0.98 -14.95 -4.15
CA ARG A 106 -0.11 -13.83 -3.72
C ARG A 106 1.07 -14.28 -2.85
N ILE A 107 1.73 -15.36 -3.23
CA ILE A 107 2.91 -15.87 -2.51
C ILE A 107 4.12 -15.04 -2.95
N ILE A 108 4.31 -13.90 -2.30
CA ILE A 108 5.44 -12.99 -2.52
C ILE A 108 6.49 -13.20 -1.43
N PRO A 109 7.74 -13.58 -1.76
CA PRO A 109 8.82 -13.71 -0.78
C PRO A 109 9.04 -12.41 0.00
N LYS A 110 9.18 -12.50 1.33
CA LYS A 110 9.37 -11.32 2.20
C LYS A 110 10.53 -10.43 1.80
N LYS A 111 11.63 -11.02 1.34
CA LYS A 111 12.86 -10.29 0.96
C LYS A 111 12.65 -9.33 -0.22
N ILE A 112 11.69 -9.62 -1.10
CA ILE A 112 11.38 -8.76 -2.25
C ILE A 112 10.16 -7.87 -2.00
N ARG A 113 9.58 -7.93 -0.79
CA ARG A 113 8.35 -7.21 -0.43
C ARG A 113 8.65 -5.78 0.00
N GLN A 114 9.06 -4.94 -0.96
CA GLN A 114 9.52 -3.57 -0.69
C GLN A 114 8.93 -2.59 -1.71
N THR A 115 8.21 -1.59 -1.21
CA THR A 115 7.56 -0.50 -1.97
C THR A 115 8.51 0.16 -2.98
N GLY A 116 9.72 0.53 -2.55
CA GLY A 116 10.74 1.10 -3.44
C GLY A 116 11.21 0.15 -4.54
N SER A 117 11.31 -1.16 -4.27
CA SER A 117 11.67 -2.16 -5.30
C SER A 117 10.57 -2.28 -6.37
N TYR A 118 9.30 -2.22 -5.96
CA TYR A 118 8.17 -2.26 -6.89
C TYR A 118 8.19 -1.07 -7.84
N ALA A 119 8.33 0.14 -7.30
CA ALA A 119 8.39 1.38 -8.06
C ALA A 119 9.55 1.37 -9.07
N ASN A 120 10.74 0.97 -8.63
CA ASN A 120 11.92 0.85 -9.50
C ASN A 120 11.68 -0.10 -10.68
N GLN A 121 11.09 -1.26 -10.43
CA GLN A 121 10.84 -2.24 -11.50
C GLN A 121 9.73 -1.78 -12.45
N LEU A 122 8.66 -1.17 -11.93
CA LEU A 122 7.58 -0.62 -12.74
C LEU A 122 8.11 0.47 -13.68
N GLU A 123 8.97 1.37 -13.19
CA GLU A 123 9.56 2.44 -13.99
C GLU A 123 10.57 1.91 -15.01
N LYS A 124 11.48 1.03 -14.60
CA LYS A 124 12.45 0.38 -15.50
C LYS A 124 11.76 -0.35 -16.67
N ASN A 125 10.57 -0.89 -16.45
CA ASN A 125 9.78 -1.58 -17.48
C ASN A 125 8.72 -0.68 -18.17
N GLY A 126 8.80 0.64 -18.00
CA GLY A 126 7.92 1.61 -18.65
C GLY A 126 6.44 1.50 -18.26
N LYS A 127 6.13 0.97 -17.07
CA LYS A 127 4.75 0.84 -16.56
C LYS A 127 4.30 2.07 -15.77
N ILE A 128 5.25 2.84 -15.25
CA ILE A 128 5.02 4.15 -14.63
C ILE A 128 6.04 5.16 -15.15
N THR A 129 5.74 6.44 -15.02
CA THR A 129 6.65 7.52 -15.38
C THR A 129 7.70 7.73 -14.28
N LYS A 130 8.83 8.34 -14.65
CA LYS A 130 9.86 8.78 -13.68
C LYS A 130 9.28 9.78 -12.67
N GLU A 131 8.37 10.63 -13.10
CA GLU A 131 7.67 11.59 -12.25
C GLU A 131 6.84 10.90 -11.18
N LEU A 132 5.99 9.92 -11.56
CA LEU A 132 5.17 9.16 -10.61
C LEU A 132 6.03 8.41 -9.59
N LYS A 133 7.15 7.81 -10.04
CA LYS A 133 8.14 7.20 -9.14
C LYS A 133 8.75 8.22 -8.17
N THR A 134 9.08 9.42 -8.66
CA THR A 134 9.69 10.48 -7.84
C THR A 134 8.74 10.94 -6.74
N ARG A 135 7.46 11.15 -7.08
CA ARG A 135 6.40 11.49 -6.12
C ARG A 135 6.22 10.40 -5.05
N LEU A 136 6.12 9.13 -5.48
CA LEU A 136 6.04 8.00 -4.56
C LEU A 136 7.25 7.89 -3.61
N ASN A 137 8.46 8.13 -4.13
CA ASN A 137 9.67 8.10 -3.30
C ASN A 137 9.66 9.21 -2.25
N ARG A 138 9.23 10.43 -2.61
CA ARG A 138 9.07 11.53 -1.64
C ARG A 138 8.12 11.12 -0.51
N SER A 139 6.96 10.54 -0.84
CA SER A 139 6.03 10.06 0.18
C SER A 139 6.58 8.91 1.04
N ASP A 140 7.43 8.04 0.50
CA ASP A 140 8.12 6.99 1.28
C ASP A 140 9.20 7.57 2.21
N ASP A 141 9.89 8.63 1.76
CA ASP A 141 10.85 9.35 2.58
C ASP A 141 10.15 10.12 3.70
N ASP A 142 9.05 10.83 3.41
CA ASP A 142 8.19 11.49 4.41
C ASP A 142 7.73 10.48 5.46
N ARG A 143 7.25 9.30 5.06
CA ARG A 143 6.86 8.23 5.98
C ARG A 143 8.03 7.83 6.88
N ARG A 144 9.23 7.64 6.31
CA ARG A 144 10.42 7.24 7.08
C ARG A 144 10.84 8.30 8.08
N GLU A 145 10.81 9.56 7.69
CA GLU A 145 11.23 10.68 8.54
C GLU A 145 10.21 10.97 9.63
N ILE A 146 8.92 11.03 9.27
CA ILE A 146 7.84 11.43 10.17
C ILE A 146 7.42 10.30 11.12
N ILE A 147 7.38 9.05 10.65
CA ILE A 147 6.82 7.93 11.43
C ILE A 147 7.90 7.00 11.97
N HIS A 148 8.93 6.68 11.18
CA HIS A 148 9.91 5.65 11.56
C HIS A 148 11.13 6.18 12.31
N ARG A 149 11.57 7.42 12.06
CA ARG A 149 12.78 7.98 12.68
C ARG A 149 12.47 8.89 13.86
N ASN A 150 11.49 9.78 13.74
CA ASN A 150 11.22 10.79 14.75
C ASN A 150 9.73 10.81 15.10
N MET A 151 9.32 10.03 16.11
CA MET A 151 7.98 10.16 16.71
C MET A 151 7.65 11.60 17.17
N PHE A 152 8.65 12.47 17.30
CA PHE A 152 8.54 13.90 17.59
C PHE A 152 7.98 14.73 16.42
N ASN A 153 8.05 14.22 15.19
CA ASN A 153 7.67 14.92 13.96
C ASN A 153 6.26 14.55 13.47
N MET A 154 5.49 13.78 14.25
CA MET A 154 4.10 13.43 13.91
C MET A 154 3.22 14.65 13.59
N LYS A 155 3.51 15.79 14.20
CA LYS A 155 2.85 17.07 13.96
C LYS A 155 3.04 17.61 12.53
N ASP A 156 4.04 17.11 11.81
CA ASP A 156 4.42 17.51 10.45
C ASP A 156 3.60 16.75 9.39
N VAL A 157 2.76 15.77 9.76
CA VAL A 157 1.77 15.17 8.86
C VAL A 157 0.67 16.20 8.56
N THR A 158 0.77 16.83 7.41
CA THR A 158 -0.21 17.82 6.92
C THR A 158 -1.35 17.18 6.10
N LYS A 159 -2.40 17.95 5.82
CA LYS A 159 -3.46 17.53 4.87
C LYS A 159 -2.86 17.25 3.48
N ASP A 160 -1.95 18.08 3.01
CA ASP A 160 -1.31 17.95 1.70
C ASP A 160 -0.61 16.59 1.54
N HIS A 161 0.04 16.09 2.59
CA HIS A 161 0.65 14.76 2.58
C HIS A 161 -0.41 13.65 2.39
N ILE A 162 -1.57 13.79 3.05
CA ILE A 162 -2.68 12.82 2.93
C ILE A 162 -3.29 12.89 1.53
N GLU A 163 -3.50 14.09 1.00
CA GLU A 163 -4.04 14.30 -0.35
C GLU A 163 -3.12 13.73 -1.43
N GLU A 164 -1.81 13.96 -1.34
CA GLU A 164 -0.82 13.40 -2.26
C GLU A 164 -0.85 11.86 -2.24
N LEU A 165 -0.96 11.23 -1.06
CA LEU A 165 -1.09 9.78 -0.98
C LEU A 165 -2.37 9.25 -1.64
N ILE A 166 -3.48 9.97 -1.51
CA ILE A 166 -4.75 9.61 -2.14
C ILE A 166 -4.65 9.75 -3.66
N ASP A 167 -4.00 10.78 -4.16
CA ASP A 167 -3.82 10.99 -5.59
C ASP A 167 -2.89 9.93 -6.19
N LEU A 168 -1.77 9.61 -5.52
CA LEU A 168 -0.94 8.46 -5.87
C LEU A 168 -1.76 7.16 -5.88
N PHE A 169 -2.57 6.92 -4.85
CA PHE A 169 -3.44 5.74 -4.78
C PHE A 169 -4.38 5.67 -5.97
N ARG A 170 -5.04 6.78 -6.34
CA ARG A 170 -5.97 6.86 -7.48
C ARG A 170 -5.26 6.60 -8.80
N GLU A 171 -4.06 7.13 -8.98
CA GLU A 171 -3.25 6.89 -10.17
C GLU A 171 -2.87 5.42 -10.29
N PHE A 172 -2.37 4.79 -9.23
CA PHE A 172 -2.06 3.35 -9.23
C PHE A 172 -3.30 2.48 -9.41
N ASP A 173 -4.46 2.84 -8.84
CA ASP A 173 -5.72 2.14 -9.04
C ASP A 173 -6.20 2.22 -10.50
N LYS A 174 -6.08 3.39 -11.14
CA LYS A 174 -6.36 3.57 -12.58
C LYS A 174 -5.42 2.70 -13.44
N LEU A 175 -4.12 2.71 -13.16
CA LEU A 175 -3.13 1.88 -13.86
C LEU A 175 -3.43 0.39 -13.72
N LEU A 176 -3.76 -0.05 -12.50
CA LEU A 176 -4.14 -1.43 -12.21
C LEU A 176 -5.40 -1.84 -12.97
N LYS A 177 -6.44 -1.02 -12.96
CA LYS A 177 -7.69 -1.27 -13.71
C LYS A 177 -7.44 -1.35 -15.21
N LYS A 178 -6.64 -0.42 -15.76
CA LYS A 178 -6.26 -0.41 -17.18
C LYS A 178 -5.48 -1.68 -17.56
N HIS A 179 -4.54 -2.10 -16.73
CA HIS A 179 -3.77 -3.33 -16.94
C HIS A 179 -4.64 -4.58 -16.89
N LYS A 180 -5.53 -4.68 -15.89
CA LYS A 180 -6.51 -5.77 -15.78
C LYS A 180 -7.41 -5.87 -17.01
N LYS A 181 -7.96 -4.74 -17.47
CA LYS A 181 -8.81 -4.68 -18.66
C LYS A 181 -8.04 -5.08 -19.93
N LYS A 182 -6.79 -4.63 -20.08
CA LYS A 182 -5.96 -4.93 -21.25
C LYS A 182 -5.55 -6.41 -21.35
N HIS A 183 -5.46 -7.09 -20.21
CA HIS A 183 -4.97 -8.47 -20.12
C HIS A 183 -5.99 -9.43 -19.51
N SER A 184 -7.29 -9.15 -19.67
CA SER A 184 -8.38 -9.95 -19.08
C SER A 184 -8.30 -11.42 -19.48
N ASP A 185 -7.93 -11.68 -20.73
CA ASP A 185 -7.68 -13.01 -21.31
C ASP A 185 -6.67 -13.85 -20.52
N LYS A 186 -5.66 -13.19 -19.93
CA LYS A 186 -4.59 -13.82 -19.15
C LYS A 186 -4.94 -13.98 -17.67
N PHE A 187 -6.00 -13.33 -17.21
CA PHE A 187 -6.54 -13.47 -15.87
C PHE A 187 -7.63 -14.56 -15.80
N GLU A 188 -8.33 -14.84 -16.91
CA GLU A 188 -9.50 -15.74 -16.97
C GLU A 188 -9.19 -17.17 -17.45
N LYS A 189 -8.14 -17.40 -18.24
CA LYS A 189 -7.84 -18.75 -18.78
C LYS A 189 -7.03 -19.60 -17.81
N SER A 190 -7.64 -20.52 -17.07
CA SER A 190 -7.36 -21.98 -16.99
C SER A 190 -8.38 -22.65 -16.08
#